data_AF-A0A353LJN2-F1
#
_entry.id   AF-A0A353LJN2-F1
#
_cell.length_a   1.000
_cell.length_b   1.000
_cell.length_c   1.000
_cell.angle_alpha   90.00
_cell.angle_beta   90.00
_cell.angle_gamma   90.00
#
_symmetry.space_group_name_H-M   'P 1'
#
loop_
_entity.id
_entity.type
_entity.pdbx_description
1 polymer ?
#
loop_
_entity_poly.entity_id
_entity_poly.type
_entity_poly.pdbx_seq_one_letter_code
_entity_poly.pdbx_strand_id
1 'polypeptide(L)'
;MKNNTYLPRICDNLLKALLKSSGAVLIEGAKWCGKTRTARRASENVLYMQDPDNSASYIAMADTKPSMLLAGKAPRLLDEWQMAPVLWDAVRFEVDKR
;
A
#
# COMPACT_ATOMS: atom_id res chain seq x y z
N MET A 1 -25.66 -15.39 13.44
CA MET A 1 -24.65 -14.32 13.19
C MET A 1 -24.43 -14.24 11.68
N LYS A 2 -24.62 -13.07 11.05
CA LYS A 2 -24.37 -12.94 9.60
C LYS A 2 -22.89 -13.17 9.32
N ASN A 3 -22.55 -14.17 8.51
CA ASN A 3 -21.22 -14.29 7.93
C ASN A 3 -20.94 -13.03 7.12
N ASN A 4 -20.06 -12.16 7.62
CA ASN A 4 -19.69 -10.89 6.98
C ASN A 4 -18.70 -11.14 5.85
N THR A 5 -19.10 -12.00 4.91
CA THR A 5 -18.31 -12.38 3.74
C THR A 5 -18.18 -11.13 2.86
N TYR A 6 -16.94 -10.75 2.58
CA TYR A 6 -16.66 -9.64 1.69
C TYR A 6 -17.29 -9.87 0.33
N LEU A 7 -18.08 -8.90 -0.12
CA LEU A 7 -18.64 -8.89 -1.48
C LEU A 7 -17.56 -8.37 -2.44
N PRO A 8 -17.17 -9.18 -3.46
CA PRO A 8 -16.21 -8.74 -4.46
C PRO A 8 -16.65 -7.45 -5.15
N ARG A 9 -15.71 -6.54 -5.35
CA ARG A 9 -15.92 -5.26 -6.02
C ARG A 9 -15.36 -5.34 -7.44
N ILE A 10 -15.92 -4.53 -8.34
CA ILE A 10 -15.46 -4.44 -9.73
C ILE A 10 -13.95 -4.13 -9.81
N CYS A 11 -13.45 -3.28 -8.92
CA CYS A 11 -12.04 -2.91 -8.86
C CYS A 11 -11.10 -4.02 -8.38
N ASP A 12 -11.60 -5.10 -7.75
CA ASP A 12 -10.73 -6.15 -7.21
C ASP A 12 -10.01 -6.92 -8.34
N ASN A 13 -10.73 -7.21 -9.42
CA ASN A 13 -10.15 -7.91 -10.58
C ASN A 13 -9.21 -7.01 -11.35
N LEU A 14 -9.54 -5.71 -11.48
CA LEU A 14 -8.67 -4.72 -12.09
C LEU A 14 -7.36 -4.59 -11.31
N LEU A 15 -7.43 -4.44 -9.99
CA LEU A 15 -6.24 -4.34 -9.13
C LEU A 15 -5.37 -5.60 -9.24
N LYS A 16 -5.97 -6.80 -9.22
CA LYS A 16 -5.23 -8.06 -9.42
C LYS A 16 -4.54 -8.13 -10.78
N ALA A 17 -5.16 -7.64 -11.84
CA ALA A 17 -4.56 -7.62 -13.17
C ALA A 17 -3.38 -6.63 -13.22
N LEU A 18 -3.56 -5.42 -12.68
CA LEU A 18 -2.51 -4.39 -12.63
C LEU A 18 -1.30 -4.83 -11.79
N LEU A 19 -1.52 -5.47 -10.64
CA LEU A 19 -0.44 -6.00 -9.80
C LEU A 19 0.36 -7.14 -10.45
N LYS A 20 -0.20 -7.82 -11.46
CA LYS A 20 0.51 -8.85 -12.24
C LYS A 20 1.34 -8.26 -13.38
N SER A 21 0.95 -7.10 -13.90
CA SER A 21 1.61 -6.46 -15.04
C SER A 21 2.52 -5.30 -14.64
N SER A 22 2.34 -4.74 -13.44
CA SER A 22 3.04 -3.54 -12.96
C SER A 22 3.69 -3.82 -11.61
N GLY A 23 4.93 -3.38 -11.42
CA GLY A 23 5.65 -3.55 -10.14
C GLY A 23 5.05 -2.75 -8.97
N ALA A 24 4.31 -1.69 -9.27
CA ALA A 24 3.54 -0.92 -8.29
C ALA A 24 2.22 -0.41 -8.90
N VAL A 25 1.21 -0.20 -8.06
CA VAL A 25 -0.11 0.32 -8.46
C VAL A 25 -0.53 1.44 -7.52
N LEU A 26 -0.80 2.63 -8.05
CA LEU A 26 -1.38 3.75 -7.32
C LEU A 26 -2.91 3.63 -7.32
N ILE A 27 -3.54 3.76 -6.14
CA ILE A 27 -4.99 3.67 -6.00
C ILE A 27 -5.53 5.00 -5.48
N GLU A 28 -6.28 5.71 -6.33
CA GLU A 28 -6.83 7.04 -6.03
C GLU A 28 -8.36 7.06 -6.01
N GLY A 29 -8.92 8.10 -5.37
CA GLY A 29 -10.37 8.32 -5.29
C GLY A 29 -10.81 8.95 -3.96
N ALA A 30 -12.10 9.27 -3.84
CA ALA A 30 -12.65 9.95 -2.68
C ALA A 30 -12.47 9.18 -1.34
N LYS A 31 -12.54 9.89 -0.22
CA LYS A 31 -12.62 9.23 1.10
C LYS A 31 -13.85 8.34 1.17
N TRP A 32 -13.74 7.24 1.92
CA TRP A 32 -14.81 6.27 2.16
C TRP A 32 -15.38 5.50 0.94
N CYS A 33 -14.78 5.58 -0.25
CA CYS A 33 -15.12 4.66 -1.36
C CYS A 33 -14.49 3.25 -1.21
N GLY A 34 -13.68 3.05 -0.17
CA GLY A 34 -13.13 1.76 0.24
C GLY A 34 -11.89 1.31 -0.54
N LYS A 35 -11.10 2.25 -1.07
CA LYS A 35 -9.77 2.02 -1.66
C LYS A 35 -8.88 1.17 -0.76
N THR A 36 -8.67 1.62 0.49
CA THR A 36 -7.87 0.92 1.49
C THR A 36 -8.39 -0.49 1.74
N ARG A 37 -9.71 -0.71 1.72
CA ARG A 37 -10.29 -2.04 1.95
C ARG A 37 -10.04 -3.00 0.79
N THR A 38 -10.14 -2.53 -0.46
CA THR A 38 -9.78 -3.30 -1.65
C THR A 38 -8.27 -3.57 -1.69
N ALA A 39 -7.44 -2.54 -1.50
CA ALA A 39 -5.99 -2.63 -1.53
C ALA A 39 -5.44 -3.60 -0.47
N ARG A 40 -5.95 -3.50 0.77
CA ARG A 40 -5.58 -4.40 1.87
C ARG A 40 -5.89 -5.86 1.57
N ARG A 41 -6.98 -6.15 0.85
CA ARG A 41 -7.32 -7.53 0.45
C ARG A 41 -6.40 -8.10 -0.61
N ALA A 42 -5.78 -7.25 -1.42
CA ALA A 42 -4.83 -7.65 -2.45
C ALA A 42 -3.37 -7.67 -1.97
N SER A 43 -3.12 -7.29 -0.71
CA SER A 43 -1.77 -7.12 -0.14
C SER A 43 -1.44 -8.21 0.88
N GLU A 44 -0.19 -8.62 0.91
CA GLU A 44 0.38 -9.56 1.89
C GLU A 44 0.68 -8.89 3.24
N ASN A 45 0.89 -7.59 3.22
CA ASN A 45 1.15 -6.76 4.41
C ASN A 45 0.73 -5.31 4.14
N VAL A 46 0.64 -4.53 5.23
CA VAL A 46 0.24 -3.12 5.19
C VAL A 46 1.19 -2.30 6.06
N LEU A 47 1.59 -1.15 5.53
CA LEU A 47 2.21 -0.06 6.28
C LEU A 47 1.22 1.09 6.35
N TYR A 48 0.76 1.43 7.56
CA TYR A 48 -0.08 2.59 7.81
C TYR A 48 0.79 3.76 8.27
N MET A 49 1.02 4.75 7.40
CA MET A 49 1.86 5.90 7.75
C MET A 49 1.26 6.76 8.87
N GLN A 50 -0.06 6.69 9.07
CA GLN A 50 -0.82 7.39 10.12
C GLN A 50 -1.05 6.55 11.38
N ASP A 51 -0.38 5.40 11.53
CA ASP A 51 -0.45 4.62 12.77
C ASP A 51 -0.01 5.49 13.98
N PRO A 52 -0.88 5.77 14.96
CA PRO A 52 -0.56 6.69 16.05
C PRO A 52 0.65 6.26 16.89
N ASP A 53 0.92 4.96 16.97
CA ASP A 53 2.02 4.42 17.78
C ASP A 53 3.35 4.44 17.01
N ASN A 54 3.31 4.41 15.68
CA ASN A 54 4.50 4.20 14.85
C ASN A 54 4.79 5.33 13.84
N SER A 55 3.86 6.26 13.62
CA SER A 55 3.93 7.26 12.55
C SER A 55 5.22 8.07 12.57
N ALA A 56 5.61 8.60 13.73
CA ALA A 56 6.84 9.38 13.87
C ALA A 56 8.10 8.57 13.49
N SER A 57 8.14 7.30 13.89
CA SER A 57 9.22 6.37 13.55
C SER A 57 9.25 6.07 12.05
N TYR A 58 8.10 5.84 11.44
CA TYR A 58 8.00 5.60 9.99
C TYR A 58 8.41 6.80 9.16
N ILE A 59 8.03 8.03 9.55
CA ILE A 59 8.47 9.25 8.86
C ILE A 59 10.00 9.37 8.94
N ALA A 60 10.59 9.24 10.14
CA ALA A 60 12.04 9.29 10.31
C ALA A 60 12.77 8.19 9.51
N MET A 61 12.18 6.99 9.43
CA MET A 61 12.72 5.89 8.64
C MET A 61 12.61 6.13 7.14
N ALA A 62 11.54 6.79 6.67
CA ALA A 62 11.39 7.15 5.27
C ALA A 62 12.47 8.14 4.82
N ASP A 63 12.85 9.08 5.69
CA ASP A 63 13.90 10.07 5.39
C ASP A 63 15.31 9.48 5.43
N THR A 64 15.55 8.50 6.32
CA THR A 64 16.91 7.96 6.55
C THR A 64 17.21 6.69 5.77
N LYS A 65 16.25 5.75 5.68
CA LYS A 65 16.41 4.45 5.03
C LYS A 65 15.06 3.90 4.55
N PRO A 66 14.46 4.49 3.49
CA PRO A 66 13.11 4.13 3.02
C PRO A 66 12.98 2.67 2.58
N SER A 67 14.08 2.04 2.15
CA SER A 67 14.11 0.62 1.78
C SER A 67 13.64 -0.31 2.91
N MET A 68 13.81 0.09 4.18
CA MET A 68 13.34 -0.69 5.33
C MET A 68 11.81 -0.74 5.41
N LEU A 69 11.12 0.33 4.98
CA LEU A 69 9.66 0.39 4.93
C LEU A 69 9.07 -0.44 3.78
N LEU A 70 9.87 -0.68 2.74
CA LEU A 70 9.49 -1.47 1.57
C LEU A 70 9.84 -2.96 1.70
N ALA A 71 10.66 -3.32 2.68
CA ALA A 71 11.11 -4.70 2.89
C ALA A 71 9.95 -5.67 3.17
N GLY A 72 10.12 -6.94 2.79
CA GLY A 72 9.14 -8.01 3.03
C GLY A 72 8.36 -8.46 1.78
N LYS A 73 7.29 -9.24 2.01
CA LYS A 73 6.48 -9.85 0.95
C LYS A 73 5.74 -8.78 0.13
N ALA A 74 5.67 -9.00 -1.19
CA ALA A 74 4.81 -8.23 -2.09
C ALA A 74 3.54 -9.02 -2.43
N PRO A 75 2.41 -8.35 -2.74
CA PRO A 75 2.22 -6.90 -2.77
C PRO A 75 2.11 -6.29 -1.37
N ARG A 76 2.71 -5.10 -1.17
CA ARG A 76 2.64 -4.32 0.09
C ARG A 76 1.75 -3.11 -0.11
N LEU A 77 0.80 -2.88 0.79
CA LEU A 77 0.03 -1.63 0.83
C LEU A 77 0.81 -0.58 1.62
N LEU A 78 1.04 0.58 0.99
CA LEU A 78 1.50 1.81 1.64
C LEU A 78 0.29 2.76 1.75
N ASP A 79 -0.38 2.77 2.90
CA ASP A 79 -1.55 3.61 3.13
C ASP A 79 -1.10 5.01 3.60
N GLU A 80 -1.67 6.05 3.01
CA GLU A 80 -1.32 7.46 3.27
C GLU A 80 0.18 7.77 3.05
N TRP A 81 0.77 7.18 1.99
CA TRP A 81 2.18 7.37 1.61
C TRP A 81 2.57 8.85 1.44
N GLN A 82 1.62 9.73 1.13
CA GLN A 82 1.83 11.16 0.94
C GLN A 82 2.41 11.86 2.18
N MET A 83 2.32 11.22 3.35
CA MET A 83 3.01 11.68 4.56
C MET A 83 4.54 11.70 4.43
N ALA A 84 5.10 10.85 3.58
CA ALA A 84 6.52 10.80 3.28
C ALA A 84 6.71 10.70 1.75
N PRO A 85 6.68 11.83 1.02
CA PRO A 85 6.75 11.84 -0.43
C PRO A 85 7.97 11.12 -1.03
N VAL A 86 9.07 11.04 -0.27
CA VAL A 86 10.29 10.27 -0.61
C VAL A 86 10.01 8.79 -0.90
N LEU A 87 8.92 8.23 -0.37
CA LEU A 87 8.49 6.87 -0.66
C LEU A 87 8.15 6.65 -2.14
N TRP A 88 7.76 7.70 -2.87
CA TRP A 88 7.48 7.59 -4.31
C TRP A 88 8.71 7.12 -5.09
N ASP A 89 9.84 7.82 -4.90
CA ASP A 89 11.09 7.48 -5.58
C ASP A 89 11.68 6.17 -5.05
N ALA A 90 11.51 5.90 -3.75
CA ALA A 90 11.93 4.63 -3.16
C ALA A 90 11.17 3.43 -3.77
N VAL A 91 9.85 3.55 -3.98
CA VAL A 91 9.05 2.51 -4.64
C VAL A 91 9.51 2.31 -6.08
N ARG A 92 9.73 3.38 -6.84
CA ARG A 92 10.24 3.28 -8.22
C ARG A 92 11.57 2.52 -8.27
N PHE A 93 12.49 2.90 -7.40
CA PHE A 93 13.80 2.25 -7.30
C PHE A 93 13.72 0.77 -6.89
N GLU A 94 12.83 0.40 -5.97
CA GLU A 94 12.60 -0.99 -5.56
C GLU A 94 11.97 -1.81 -6.70
N VAL A 95 11.04 -1.23 -7.46
CA VAL A 95 10.42 -1.86 -8.64
C VAL A 95 11.47 -2.15 -9.71
N ASP A 96 12.37 -1.21 -9.99
CA ASP A 96 13.43 -1.40 -11.01
C ASP A 96 14.44 -2.51 -10.62
N LYS A 97 14.51 -2.87 -9.33
CA LYS A 97 15.46 -3.87 -8.80
C LYS A 97 14.92 -5.30 -8.71
N ARG A 98 13.60 -5.49 -8.71
CA ARG A 98 12.94 -6.80 -8.51
C ARG A 98 12.59 -7.47 -9.83
#